data_AF-J9SFB1-F1
#
_entry.id   AF-J9SFB1-F1
#
_cell.length_a   1.000
_cell.length_b   1.000
_cell.length_c   1.000
_cell.angle_alpha   90.00
_cell.angle_beta   90.00
_cell.angle_gamma   90.00
#
_symmetry.space_group_name_H-M   'P 1'
#
loop_
_entity.id
_entity.type
_entity.pdbx_description
1 polymer ?
#
loop_
_entity_poly.entity_id
_entity_poly.type
_entity_poly.pdbx_seq_one_letter_code
_entity_poly.pdbx_strand_id
1 'polypeptide(L)'
;MLAALMVTERLDVEVAYVSAEATPATRRYGLPHGRPARELAEHGTAVAVPLIRDDAATVVVGSARHLGAEGAKLHGETYVDNERLFDGEVRSILIEPTLVAPGLRAQVERMLLPGKWFAGRACQTGGTNVVVEREGVVNPRVLKRSTFYRHVTDMLLVRP
;
A
#
# COMPACT_ATOMS: atom_id res chain seq x y z
N MET A 1 -4.16 -8.09 14.02
CA MET A 1 -3.86 -7.12 12.94
C MET A 1 -2.64 -7.64 12.18
N LEU A 2 -2.60 -7.56 10.84
CA LEU A 2 -1.52 -8.17 10.03
C LEU A 2 -0.12 -7.65 10.39
N ALA A 3 -0.01 -6.39 10.81
CA ALA A 3 1.23 -5.84 11.36
C ALA A 3 1.75 -6.62 12.58
N ALA A 4 0.88 -7.15 13.44
CA ALA A 4 1.28 -7.97 14.58
C ALA A 4 1.89 -9.30 14.12
N LEU A 5 1.27 -9.97 13.14
CA LEU A 5 1.83 -11.21 12.56
C LEU A 5 3.19 -10.96 11.91
N MET A 6 3.36 -9.84 11.21
CA MET A 6 4.65 -9.46 10.65
C MET A 6 5.71 -9.24 11.74
N VAL A 7 5.38 -8.49 12.80
CA VAL A 7 6.33 -8.18 13.89
C VAL A 7 6.70 -9.42 14.70
N THR A 8 5.81 -10.40 14.81
CA THR A 8 6.07 -11.68 15.50
C THR A 8 6.60 -12.77 14.58
N GLU A 9 6.96 -12.43 13.32
CA GLU A 9 7.46 -13.37 12.31
C GLU A 9 6.49 -14.54 12.03
N ARG A 10 5.18 -14.31 12.21
CA ARG A 10 4.10 -15.28 11.99
C ARG A 10 3.39 -15.11 10.64
N LEU A 11 4.15 -14.82 9.59
CA LEU A 11 3.62 -14.73 8.22
C LEU A 11 3.37 -16.10 7.57
N ASP A 12 3.69 -17.19 8.29
CA ASP A 12 3.22 -18.57 8.03
C ASP A 12 1.73 -18.76 8.30
N VAL A 13 1.08 -17.81 8.98
CA VAL A 13 -0.35 -17.88 9.28
C VAL A 13 -1.15 -17.46 8.05
N GLU A 14 -2.10 -18.31 7.66
CA GLU A 14 -3.07 -17.99 6.61
C GLU A 14 -4.03 -16.88 7.07
N VAL A 15 -4.23 -15.88 6.21
CA VAL A 15 -5.09 -14.73 6.49
C VAL A 15 -6.15 -14.62 5.41
N ALA A 16 -7.41 -14.56 5.83
CA ALA A 16 -8.52 -14.18 4.98
C ALA A 16 -8.92 -12.72 5.24
N TYR A 17 -9.13 -11.95 4.18
CA TYR A 17 -9.66 -10.59 4.27
C TYR A 17 -11.17 -10.62 4.00
N VAL A 18 -11.96 -10.32 5.03
CA VAL A 18 -13.42 -10.30 4.96
C VAL A 18 -13.92 -8.87 5.14
N SER A 19 -14.64 -8.36 4.14
CA SER A 19 -15.30 -7.05 4.18
C SER A 19 -16.75 -7.21 3.76
N ALA A 20 -17.65 -6.41 4.34
CA ALA A 20 -19.05 -6.35 3.90
C ALA A 20 -19.20 -5.72 2.51
N GLU A 21 -18.31 -4.79 2.17
CA GLU A 21 -18.36 -3.99 0.96
C GLU A 21 -17.05 -4.03 0.18
N ALA A 22 -17.05 -3.51 -1.05
CA ALA A 22 -15.84 -3.37 -1.84
C ALA A 22 -14.89 -2.35 -1.20
N THR A 23 -13.63 -2.74 -1.01
CA THR A 23 -12.57 -1.87 -0.49
C THR A 23 -11.44 -1.74 -1.51
N PRO A 24 -10.47 -0.84 -1.32
CA PRO A 24 -9.24 -0.88 -2.12
C PRO A 24 -8.59 -2.27 -2.08
N ALA A 25 -8.48 -2.89 -0.90
CA ALA A 25 -7.92 -4.22 -0.73
C ALA A 25 -8.68 -5.30 -1.53
N THR A 26 -10.02 -5.35 -1.45
CA THR A 26 -10.78 -6.34 -2.24
C THR A 26 -10.50 -6.20 -3.73
N ARG A 27 -10.41 -4.96 -4.22
CA ARG A 27 -10.06 -4.66 -5.62
C ARG A 27 -8.61 -4.97 -5.97
N ARG A 28 -7.66 -4.93 -5.03
CA ARG A 28 -6.23 -5.22 -5.31
C ARG A 28 -5.98 -6.71 -5.43
N TYR A 29 -6.62 -7.49 -4.56
CA TYR A 29 -6.40 -8.94 -4.51
C TYR A 29 -7.47 -9.75 -5.27
N GLY A 30 -8.47 -9.08 -5.87
CA GLY A 30 -9.57 -9.75 -6.58
C GLY A 30 -10.51 -10.51 -5.64
N LEU A 31 -10.68 -10.02 -4.41
CA LEU A 31 -11.45 -10.69 -3.38
C LEU A 31 -12.94 -10.34 -3.51
N PRO A 32 -13.83 -11.30 -3.24
CA PRO A 32 -15.23 -11.00 -3.01
C PRO A 32 -15.44 -10.14 -1.75
N HIS A 33 -16.67 -9.65 -1.58
CA HIS A 33 -17.15 -8.97 -0.38
C HIS A 33 -18.54 -9.51 0.01
N GLY A 34 -18.96 -9.28 1.25
CA GLY A 34 -20.22 -9.80 1.80
C GLY A 34 -20.17 -11.30 2.08
N ARG A 35 -21.26 -12.01 1.77
CA ARG A 35 -21.38 -13.45 2.02
C ARG A 35 -20.30 -14.29 1.31
N PRO A 36 -19.98 -14.08 0.02
CA PRO A 36 -18.95 -14.88 -0.65
C PRO A 36 -17.53 -14.66 -0.07
N ALA A 37 -17.26 -13.53 0.59
CA ALA A 37 -16.01 -13.32 1.30
C ALA A 37 -15.88 -14.22 2.54
N ARG A 38 -16.99 -14.51 3.21
CA ARG A 38 -17.00 -15.48 4.32
C ARG A 38 -16.82 -16.90 3.83
N GLU A 39 -17.52 -17.27 2.76
CA GLU A 39 -17.38 -18.60 2.13
C GLU A 39 -15.93 -18.82 1.66
N LEU A 40 -15.31 -17.82 1.04
CA LEU A 40 -13.90 -17.86 0.69
C LEU A 40 -12.99 -17.95 1.91
N ALA A 41 -13.28 -17.24 2.99
CA ALA A 41 -12.47 -17.30 4.21
C ALA A 41 -12.52 -18.67 4.90
N GLU A 42 -13.64 -19.38 4.80
CA GLU A 42 -13.86 -20.70 5.43
C GLU A 42 -13.32 -21.87 4.58
N HIS A 43 -13.29 -21.72 3.26
CA HIS A 43 -13.02 -22.84 2.34
C HIS A 43 -11.92 -22.56 1.31
N GLY A 44 -11.45 -21.33 1.21
CA GLY A 44 -10.41 -20.94 0.28
C GLY A 44 -9.04 -21.48 0.68
N THR A 45 -8.10 -21.38 -0.24
CA THR A 45 -6.70 -21.74 0.00
C THR A 45 -5.84 -20.48 0.00
N ALA A 46 -4.87 -20.44 0.92
CA ALA A 46 -3.92 -19.34 0.97
C ALA A 46 -2.83 -19.48 -0.09
N VAL A 47 -2.41 -18.35 -0.65
CA VAL A 47 -1.25 -18.27 -1.53
C VAL A 47 -0.32 -17.16 -1.06
N ALA A 48 0.99 -17.37 -1.26
CA ALA A 48 1.99 -16.36 -0.94
C ALA A 48 1.84 -15.15 -1.86
N VAL A 49 1.68 -13.97 -1.26
CA VAL A 49 1.62 -12.69 -1.98
C VAL A 49 2.49 -11.64 -1.31
N PRO A 50 3.06 -10.69 -2.08
CA PRO A 50 3.87 -9.61 -1.51
C PRO A 50 3.15 -8.84 -0.41
N LEU A 51 3.81 -8.72 0.73
CA LEU A 51 3.41 -7.85 1.83
C LEU A 51 4.17 -6.52 1.70
N ILE A 52 3.50 -5.38 1.83
CA ILE A 52 4.18 -4.07 1.85
C ILE A 52 4.01 -3.41 3.21
N ARG A 53 5.04 -2.69 3.64
CA ARG A 53 5.05 -1.92 4.89
C ARG A 53 5.73 -0.58 4.71
N ASP A 54 5.50 0.32 5.66
CA ASP A 54 6.28 1.55 5.76
C ASP A 54 7.45 1.44 6.75
N ASP A 55 8.21 2.52 6.85
CA ASP A 55 9.29 2.71 7.82
C ASP A 55 8.83 2.69 9.29
N ALA A 56 7.55 2.98 9.56
CA ALA A 56 6.91 2.83 10.87
C ALA A 56 6.40 1.41 11.16
N ALA A 57 6.74 0.41 10.33
CA ALA A 57 6.31 -0.99 10.46
C ALA A 57 4.79 -1.19 10.40
N THR A 58 4.08 -0.27 9.76
CA THR A 58 2.67 -0.43 9.44
C THR A 58 2.53 -1.14 8.11
N VAL A 59 1.72 -2.21 8.09
CA VAL A 59 1.38 -2.94 6.88
C VAL A 59 0.25 -2.23 6.13
N VAL A 60 0.35 -2.19 4.80
CA VAL A 60 -0.70 -1.69 3.91
C VAL A 60 -1.17 -2.82 3.00
N VAL A 61 -2.48 -3.00 2.92
CA VAL A 61 -3.15 -4.07 2.20
C VAL A 61 -3.96 -3.48 1.03
N GLY A 62 -4.62 -2.34 1.23
CA GLY A 62 -5.39 -1.66 0.20
C GLY A 62 -4.57 -0.62 -0.55
N SER A 63 -4.34 0.52 0.11
CA SER A 63 -3.60 1.64 -0.50
C SER A 63 -3.04 2.59 0.54
N ALA A 64 -1.97 3.28 0.18
CA ALA A 64 -1.43 4.40 0.93
C ALA A 64 -1.20 5.62 0.03
N ARG A 65 -1.09 6.80 0.65
CA ARG A 65 -0.68 8.02 -0.04
C ARG A 65 0.39 8.78 0.69
N HIS A 66 1.29 9.38 -0.08
CA HIS A 66 2.04 10.55 0.36
C HIS A 66 1.30 11.80 -0.10
N LEU A 67 1.01 12.70 0.85
CA LEU A 67 0.27 13.94 0.65
C LEU A 67 1.11 15.13 1.13
N GLY A 68 0.73 16.34 0.74
CA GLY A 68 1.21 17.56 1.38
C GLY A 68 0.47 17.83 2.69
N ALA A 69 1.19 18.34 3.68
CA ALA A 69 0.62 18.75 4.97
C ALA A 69 -0.48 19.81 4.79
N GLU A 70 -1.46 19.81 5.69
CA GLU A 70 -2.50 20.85 5.78
C GLU A 70 -3.28 21.07 4.47
N GLY A 71 -3.39 20.04 3.63
CA GLY A 71 -4.09 20.10 2.34
C GLY A 71 -3.32 20.82 1.23
N ALA A 72 -2.07 21.22 1.48
CA ALA A 72 -1.19 21.76 0.46
C ALA A 72 -0.79 20.67 -0.56
N LYS A 73 -0.23 21.10 -1.70
CA LYS A 73 0.46 20.18 -2.61
C LYS A 73 1.65 19.54 -1.92
N LEU A 74 1.90 18.27 -2.20
CA LEU A 74 3.12 17.59 -1.81
C LEU A 74 4.30 18.23 -2.55
N HIS A 75 5.29 18.71 -1.80
CA HIS A 75 6.53 19.28 -2.32
C HIS A 75 7.72 18.38 -2.00
N GLY A 76 8.43 17.94 -3.03
CA GLY A 76 9.60 17.08 -2.89
C GLY A 76 9.87 16.25 -4.14
N GLU A 77 10.39 15.05 -3.93
CA GLU A 77 10.70 14.09 -4.99
C GLU A 77 10.30 12.68 -4.57
N THR A 78 9.93 11.85 -5.55
CA THR A 78 9.59 10.45 -5.32
C THR A 78 10.31 9.54 -6.28
N TYR A 79 10.79 8.43 -5.74
CA TYR A 79 11.40 7.34 -6.49
C TYR A 79 10.68 6.03 -6.22
N VAL A 80 10.52 5.22 -7.27
CA VAL A 80 10.19 3.81 -7.17
C VAL A 80 11.42 3.02 -7.61
N ASP A 81 12.04 2.30 -6.68
CA ASP A 81 13.40 1.78 -6.81
C ASP A 81 14.36 2.86 -7.35
N ASN A 82 14.81 2.75 -8.60
CA ASN A 82 15.71 3.70 -9.27
C ASN A 82 15.00 4.65 -10.26
N GLU A 83 13.69 4.52 -10.46
CA GLU A 83 12.92 5.38 -11.36
C GLU A 83 12.32 6.57 -10.61
N ARG A 84 12.60 7.78 -11.10
CA ARG A 84 12.05 9.02 -10.54
C ARG A 84 10.62 9.24 -11.05
N LEU A 85 9.65 9.24 -10.13
CA LEU A 85 8.23 9.50 -10.44
C LEU A 85 7.96 10.98 -10.64
N PHE A 86 8.55 11.84 -9.80
CA PHE A 86 8.46 13.29 -9.93
C PHE A 86 9.54 13.99 -9.10
N ASP A 87 9.69 15.29 -9.37
CA ASP A 87 10.49 16.28 -8.65
C ASP A 87 9.74 17.62 -8.73
N GLY A 88 9.51 18.29 -7.59
CA GLY A 88 8.76 19.55 -7.49
C GLY A 88 7.46 19.42 -6.69
N GLU A 89 6.33 19.82 -7.28
CA GLU A 89 5.01 19.81 -6.61
C GLU A 89 3.99 18.92 -7.31
N VAL A 90 3.30 18.09 -6.53
CA VAL A 90 2.19 17.24 -7.00
C VAL A 90 1.05 17.21 -6.00
N ARG A 91 -0.13 16.72 -6.40
CA ARG A 91 -1.26 16.54 -5.47
C ARG A 91 -0.95 15.46 -4.43
N SER A 92 -0.55 14.29 -4.90
CA SER A 92 -0.29 13.12 -4.05
C SER A 92 0.42 12.03 -4.83
N ILE A 93 1.02 11.10 -4.10
CA ILE A 93 1.53 9.83 -4.61
C ILE A 93 0.66 8.72 -4.08
N LEU A 94 0.00 7.98 -4.96
CA LEU A 94 -0.73 6.77 -4.63
C LEU A 94 0.21 5.57 -4.68
N ILE A 95 0.18 4.75 -3.64
CA ILE A 95 1.00 3.55 -3.48
C ILE A 95 0.07 2.37 -3.20
N GLU A 96 0.22 1.30 -3.96
CA GLU A 96 -0.60 0.09 -3.86
C GLU A 96 0.29 -1.16 -3.85
N PRO A 97 -0.06 -2.19 -3.07
CA PRO A 97 0.56 -3.50 -3.19
C PRO A 97 0.19 -4.17 -4.52
N THR A 98 1.03 -5.09 -4.96
CA THR A 98 0.80 -5.93 -6.15
C THR A 98 0.80 -7.41 -5.77
N LEU A 99 0.00 -8.21 -6.48
CA LEU A 99 -0.09 -9.67 -6.27
C LEU A 99 1.21 -10.42 -6.59
N VAL A 100 2.09 -9.80 -7.37
CA VAL A 100 3.33 -10.39 -7.85
C VAL A 100 4.49 -9.44 -7.60
N ALA A 101 5.72 -9.97 -7.69
CA ALA A 101 6.92 -9.17 -7.68
C ALA A 101 6.86 -8.06 -8.76
N PRO A 102 7.37 -6.85 -8.48
CA PRO A 102 8.27 -6.51 -7.38
C PRO A 102 7.60 -6.23 -6.02
N GLY A 103 6.26 -6.17 -5.97
CA GLY A 103 5.47 -6.19 -4.73
C GLY A 103 4.70 -4.91 -4.42
N LEU A 104 5.11 -3.78 -5.00
CA LEU A 104 4.32 -2.56 -4.97
C LEU A 104 4.35 -1.83 -6.30
N ARG A 105 3.42 -0.89 -6.44
CA ARG A 105 3.40 0.11 -7.50
C ARG A 105 3.02 1.48 -6.96
N ALA A 106 3.51 2.51 -7.61
CA ALA A 106 3.13 3.88 -7.27
C ALA A 106 2.88 4.73 -8.52
N GLN A 107 2.05 5.77 -8.37
CA GLN A 107 1.79 6.75 -9.41
C GLN A 107 1.59 8.14 -8.80
N VAL A 108 1.83 9.17 -9.60
CA VAL A 108 1.40 10.53 -9.30
C VAL A 108 -0.10 10.65 -9.57
N GLU A 109 -0.89 11.06 -8.59
CA GLU A 109 -2.29 11.44 -8.82
C GLU A 109 -2.31 12.89 -9.33
N ARG A 110 -2.83 13.11 -10.55
CA ARG A 110 -3.01 14.45 -11.15
C ARG A 110 -4.50 14.81 -11.17
N MET A 111 -4.82 16.08 -11.42
CA MET A 111 -6.22 16.54 -11.43
C MET A 111 -7.07 15.93 -12.55
N LEU A 112 -6.54 15.84 -13.78
CA LEU A 112 -7.34 15.47 -14.96
C LEU A 112 -7.27 13.98 -15.30
N LEU A 113 -6.08 13.37 -15.17
CA LEU A 113 -5.84 11.96 -15.51
C LEU A 113 -4.83 11.36 -14.52
N PRO A 114 -5.01 10.09 -14.11
CA PRO A 114 -3.99 9.37 -13.34
C PRO A 114 -2.65 9.37 -14.08
N GLY A 115 -1.54 9.48 -13.34
CA GLY A 115 -0.21 9.32 -13.90
C GLY A 115 0.08 7.88 -14.35
N LYS A 116 1.26 7.67 -14.92
CA LYS A 116 1.77 6.33 -15.21
C LYS A 116 2.06 5.59 -13.89
N TRP A 117 1.73 4.31 -13.84
CA TRP A 117 2.17 3.41 -12.78
C TRP A 117 3.62 2.97 -12.96
N PHE A 118 4.36 2.97 -11.87
CA PHE A 118 5.71 2.42 -11.76
C PHE A 118 5.67 1.28 -10.75
N ALA A 119 6.17 0.11 -11.13
CA ALA A 119 6.27 -1.04 -10.24
C ALA A 119 7.70 -1.11 -9.65
N GLY A 120 7.81 -1.41 -8.36
CA GLY A 120 9.11 -1.55 -7.69
C GLY A 120 8.99 -2.29 -6.36
N ARG A 121 10.11 -2.42 -5.67
CA ARG A 121 10.17 -2.99 -4.32
C ARG A 121 9.98 -1.92 -3.27
N ALA A 122 10.36 -0.67 -3.56
CA ALA A 122 10.24 0.45 -2.66
C ALA A 122 9.72 1.70 -3.38
N CYS A 123 8.91 2.49 -2.70
CA CYS A 123 8.50 3.84 -3.08
C CYS A 123 8.89 4.79 -1.97
N GLN A 124 9.85 5.67 -2.23
CA GLN A 124 10.35 6.66 -1.27
C GLN A 124 9.97 8.06 -1.73
N THR A 125 9.45 8.86 -0.81
CA THR A 125 9.25 10.30 -1.02
C THR A 125 10.07 11.06 0.00
N GLY A 126 10.93 11.96 -0.49
CA GLY A 126 11.61 12.97 0.32
C GLY A 126 10.99 14.34 0.06
N GLY A 127 10.89 15.19 1.08
CA GLY A 127 10.26 16.49 0.93
C GLY A 127 10.24 17.31 2.20
N THR A 128 9.63 18.49 2.13
CA THR A 128 9.53 19.43 3.26
C THR A 128 8.20 19.34 4.00
N ASN A 129 7.18 18.76 3.37
CA ASN A 129 5.81 18.75 3.88
C ASN A 129 5.10 17.39 3.73
N VAL A 130 5.84 16.27 3.73
CA VAL A 130 5.28 14.93 3.50
C VAL A 130 4.42 14.50 4.69
N VAL A 131 3.17 14.12 4.45
CA VAL A 131 2.32 13.38 5.41
C VAL A 131 1.84 12.08 4.78
N VAL A 132 1.50 11.10 5.62
CA VAL A 132 1.20 9.72 5.17
C VAL A 132 -0.24 9.36 5.48
N GLU A 133 -0.98 8.99 4.45
CA GLU A 133 -2.29 8.34 4.54
C GLU A 133 -2.11 6.82 4.40
N ARG A 134 -2.74 6.06 5.29
CA ARG A 134 -2.77 4.59 5.24
C ARG A 134 -4.21 4.14 5.31
N GLU A 135 -4.67 3.40 4.31
CA GLU A 135 -6.05 2.88 4.28
C GLU A 135 -7.11 3.98 4.50
N GLY A 136 -6.86 5.19 3.96
CA GLY A 136 -7.75 6.36 4.13
C GLY A 136 -7.57 7.13 5.44
N VAL A 137 -6.69 6.71 6.34
CA VAL A 137 -6.41 7.41 7.62
C VAL A 137 -5.12 8.22 7.48
N VAL A 138 -5.24 9.54 7.57
CA VAL A 138 -4.11 10.48 7.50
C VAL A 138 -3.42 10.60 8.86
N ASN A 139 -2.11 10.43 8.89
CA ASN A 139 -1.27 10.83 10.02
C ASN A 139 -0.77 12.27 9.77
N PRO A 140 -1.19 13.26 10.59
CA PRO A 140 -0.86 14.67 10.34
C PRO A 140 0.60 15.04 10.64
N ARG A 141 1.40 14.11 11.17
CA ARG A 141 2.82 14.34 11.45
C ARG A 141 3.58 14.55 10.14
N VAL A 142 4.16 15.73 9.99
CA VAL A 142 5.05 16.06 8.87
C VAL A 142 6.37 15.31 8.99
N LEU A 143 6.76 14.66 7.89
CA LEU A 143 7.99 13.90 7.74
C LEU A 143 8.88 14.54 6.68
N LYS A 144 10.19 14.44 6.88
CA LYS A 144 11.19 14.81 5.85
C LYS A 144 11.29 13.77 4.74
N ARG A 145 10.92 12.53 5.07
CA ARG A 145 10.98 11.37 4.19
C ARG A 145 10.02 10.31 4.70
N SER A 146 9.40 9.58 3.78
CA SER A 146 8.59 8.40 4.06
C SER A 146 8.84 7.36 2.97
N THR A 147 8.89 6.08 3.35
CA THR A 147 9.13 4.97 2.41
C THR A 147 8.14 3.85 2.65
N PHE A 148 7.53 3.37 1.57
CA PHE A 148 6.84 2.07 1.52
C PHE A 148 7.71 1.06 0.79
N TYR A 149 7.76 -0.18 1.26
CA TYR A 149 8.55 -1.23 0.64
C TYR A 149 7.96 -2.61 0.86
N ARG A 150 8.25 -3.51 -0.08
CA ARG A 150 7.97 -4.94 0.04
C ARG A 150 8.76 -5.51 1.23
N HIS A 151 8.05 -6.16 2.14
CA HIS A 151 8.65 -6.94 3.20
C HIS A 151 9.31 -8.20 2.62
N VAL A 152 10.37 -8.68 3.29
CA VAL A 152 11.17 -9.81 2.79
C VAL A 152 10.38 -11.10 2.71
N THR A 153 9.40 -11.26 3.60
CA THR A 153 8.51 -12.42 3.66
C THR A 153 7.14 -12.06 3.11
N ASP A 154 6.64 -12.88 2.20
CA ASP A 154 5.29 -12.75 1.66
C ASP A 154 4.25 -13.17 2.72
N MET A 155 3.04 -12.60 2.64
CA MET A 155 1.92 -13.05 3.47
C MET A 155 1.18 -14.20 2.79
N LEU A 156 0.61 -15.12 3.56
CA LEU A 156 -0.30 -16.13 3.05
C LEU A 156 -1.73 -15.58 3.02
N LEU A 157 -2.21 -15.20 1.84
CA LEU A 157 -3.54 -14.63 1.64
C LEU A 157 -4.49 -15.66 1.04
N VAL A 158 -5.63 -15.91 1.71
CA VAL A 158 -6.75 -16.67 1.16
C VAL A 158 -7.42 -15.87 0.05
N ARG A 159 -7.44 -16.42 -1.18
CA ARG A 159 -8.00 -15.74 -2.36
C ARG A 159 -8.56 -16.72 -3.40
N PRO A 160 -9.45 -16.27 -4.31
CA PRO A 160 -10.01 -17.09 -5.38
C PRO A 160 -8.96 -17.57 -6.40
#